data_AF-A0A1G3HLY4-F1
#
_entry.id   AF-A0A1G3HLY4-F1
#
_cell.length_a   1.000
_cell.length_b   1.000
_cell.length_c   1.000
_cell.angle_alpha   90.00
_cell.angle_beta   90.00
_cell.angle_gamma   90.00
#
_symmetry.space_group_name_H-M   'P 1'
#
loop_
_entity.id
_entity.type
_entity.pdbx_description
1 polymer ?
#
loop_
_entity_poly.entity_id
_entity_poly.type
_entity_poly.pdbx_seq_one_letter_code
_entity_poly.pdbx_strand_id
1 'polypeptide(L)'
;MDILALSATEQRRLERLAAAAGRTPKAMLKHVLRDGFDYCEYVVGAVNQGLDDVNTGKLVPSSDVRHKARDLISRHAAKQAA
;
A
#
# COMPACT_ATOMS: atom_id res chain seq x y z
N MET A 1 24.92 -14.24 9.97
CA MET A 1 23.69 -14.39 9.17
C MET A 1 23.94 -13.69 7.86
N ASP A 2 24.21 -14.44 6.79
CA ASP A 2 24.39 -13.84 5.47
C ASP A 2 23.04 -13.37 4.94
N ILE A 3 23.02 -12.10 4.58
CA ILE A 3 21.88 -11.42 3.96
C ILE A 3 21.68 -12.06 2.59
N LEU A 4 20.46 -12.54 2.33
CA LEU A 4 20.03 -13.14 1.06
C LEU A 4 20.68 -12.43 -0.13
N ALA A 5 21.54 -13.15 -0.87
CA ALA A 5 22.14 -12.64 -2.08
C ALA A 5 21.06 -12.56 -3.18
N LEU A 6 20.94 -11.39 -3.81
CA LEU A 6 20.03 -11.22 -4.96
C LEU A 6 20.42 -12.19 -6.07
N SER A 7 19.43 -12.86 -6.65
CA SER A 7 19.60 -13.65 -7.88
C SER A 7 20.03 -12.75 -9.05
N ALA A 8 20.59 -13.35 -10.09
CA ALA A 8 21.00 -12.61 -11.29
C ALA A 8 19.84 -11.82 -11.93
N THR A 9 18.61 -12.35 -11.87
CA THR A 9 17.41 -11.69 -12.38
C THR A 9 17.07 -10.44 -11.55
N GLU A 10 17.13 -10.55 -10.22
CA GLU A 10 16.86 -9.42 -9.32
C GLU A 10 17.93 -8.33 -9.45
N GLN A 11 19.20 -8.72 -9.60
CA GLN A 11 20.29 -7.78 -9.87
C GLN A 11 20.04 -7.00 -11.17
N ARG A 12 19.71 -7.68 -12.28
CA ARG A 12 19.39 -7.02 -13.55
C ARG A 12 18.18 -6.09 -13.44
N ARG A 13 17.15 -6.49 -12.69
CA ARG A 13 15.97 -5.65 -12.44
C ARG A 13 16.35 -4.40 -11.65
N LEU A 14 17.17 -4.55 -10.61
CA LEU A 14 17.67 -3.46 -9.78
C LEU A 14 18.53 -2.49 -10.60
N GLU A 15 19.42 -2.98 -11.44
CA GLU A 15 20.26 -2.17 -12.33
C GLU A 15 19.43 -1.33 -13.30
N ARG A 16 18.43 -1.96 -13.95
CA ARG A 16 17.50 -1.24 -14.84
C ARG A 16 16.73 -0.14 -14.11
N LEU A 17 16.24 -0.44 -12.90
CA LEU A 17 15.51 0.53 -12.08
C LEU A 17 16.43 1.69 -11.64
N ALA A 18 17.65 1.36 -11.22
CA ALA A 18 18.65 2.34 -10.83
C ALA A 18 19.01 3.28 -11.99
N ALA A 19 19.25 2.72 -13.19
CA ALA A 19 19.52 3.48 -14.40
C ALA A 19 18.36 4.43 -14.75
N ALA A 20 17.12 3.96 -14.72
CA ALA A 20 15.94 4.78 -15.00
C ALA A 20 15.77 5.95 -14.00
N ALA A 21 16.21 5.76 -12.76
CA ALA A 21 16.16 6.79 -11.72
C ALA A 21 17.44 7.65 -11.63
N GLY A 22 18.44 7.43 -12.48
CA GLY A 22 19.73 8.14 -12.42
C GLY A 22 20.52 7.87 -11.14
N ARG A 23 20.42 6.67 -10.56
CA ARG A 23 21.06 6.27 -9.30
C ARG A 23 21.97 5.06 -9.49
N THR A 24 22.84 4.80 -8.52
CA THR A 24 23.62 3.55 -8.47
C THR A 24 22.75 2.38 -7.99
N PRO A 25 23.01 1.13 -8.42
CA PRO A 25 22.26 -0.04 -7.93
C PRO A 25 22.26 -0.17 -6.41
N LYS A 26 23.40 0.12 -5.75
CA LYS A 26 23.51 0.11 -4.28
C LYS A 26 22.61 1.15 -3.61
N ALA A 27 22.54 2.37 -4.16
CA ALA A 27 21.63 3.39 -3.62
C ALA A 27 20.17 3.03 -3.88
N MET A 28 19.86 2.51 -5.07
CA MET A 28 18.51 2.06 -5.42
C MET A 28 18.05 0.90 -4.52
N LEU A 29 18.93 -0.04 -4.18
CA LEU A 29 18.58 -1.17 -3.32
C LEU A 29 18.06 -0.72 -1.95
N LYS A 30 18.65 0.33 -1.37
CA LYS A 30 18.17 0.89 -0.11
C LYS A 30 16.74 1.42 -0.21
N HIS A 31 16.39 2.07 -1.32
CA HIS A 31 15.03 2.55 -1.57
C HIS A 31 14.06 1.40 -1.77
N VAL A 32 14.41 0.43 -2.63
CA VAL A 32 13.58 -0.74 -2.89
C VAL A 32 13.29 -1.51 -1.61
N LEU A 33 14.30 -1.72 -0.76
CA LEU A 33 14.12 -2.41 0.52
C LEU A 33 13.25 -1.62 1.47
N ARG A 34 13.52 -0.32 1.67
CA ARG A 34 12.70 0.53 2.54
C ARG A 34 11.24 0.53 2.09
N ASP A 35 11.00 0.86 0.83
CA ASP A 35 9.64 0.97 0.29
C ASP A 35 8.93 -0.40 0.29
N GLY A 36 9.69 -1.48 0.07
CA GLY A 36 9.20 -2.86 0.19
C GLY A 36 8.81 -3.22 1.63
N PHE A 37 9.62 -2.85 2.62
CA PHE A 37 9.29 -3.05 4.03
C PHE A 37 8.08 -2.22 4.44
N ASP A 38 8.06 -0.93 4.13
CA ASP A 38 6.93 -0.02 4.44
C ASP A 38 5.61 -0.59 3.88
N TYR A 39 5.62 -1.08 2.64
CA TYR A 39 4.44 -1.69 2.03
C TYR A 39 4.05 -3.01 2.68
N CYS A 40 5.01 -3.90 2.94
CA CYS A 40 4.75 -5.19 3.59
C CYS A 40 4.18 -5.00 4.99
N GLU A 41 4.74 -4.10 5.79
CA GLU A 41 4.26 -3.76 7.13
C GLU A 41 2.83 -3.21 7.09
N TYR A 42 2.57 -2.26 6.18
CA TYR A 42 1.24 -1.73 5.97
C TYR A 42 0.22 -2.83 5.61
N VAL A 43 0.54 -3.66 4.62
CA VAL A 43 -0.37 -4.72 4.14
C VAL A 43 -0.65 -5.73 5.24
N VAL A 44 0.38 -6.23 5.91
CA VAL A 44 0.23 -7.21 7.00
C VAL A 44 -0.60 -6.60 8.13
N GLY A 45 -0.32 -5.36 8.52
CA GLY A 45 -1.09 -4.64 9.54
C GLY A 45 -2.56 -4.47 9.15
N ALA A 46 -2.84 -4.01 7.93
CA ALA A 46 -4.20 -3.79 7.44
C ALA A 46 -5.01 -5.09 7.33
N VAL A 47 -4.39 -6.18 6.86
CA VAL A 47 -5.02 -7.50 6.79
C VAL A 47 -5.34 -8.01 8.20
N ASN A 48 -4.38 -7.94 9.12
CA ASN A 48 -4.59 -8.39 10.50
C ASN A 48 -5.69 -7.59 11.20
N GLN A 49 -5.74 -6.26 11.00
CA GLN A 49 -6.81 -5.43 11.53
C GLN A 49 -8.17 -5.82 10.93
N GLY A 50 -8.23 -6.06 9.62
CA GLY A 50 -9.47 -6.50 8.97
C GLY A 50 -9.96 -7.85 9.52
N LEU A 51 -9.04 -8.80 9.77
CA LEU A 51 -9.37 -10.07 10.39
C LEU A 51 -9.87 -9.89 11.84
N ASP A 52 -9.27 -8.99 12.61
CA ASP A 52 -9.76 -8.65 13.96
C ASP A 52 -11.17 -8.03 13.92
N ASP A 53 -11.42 -7.13 12.98
CA ASP A 53 -12.74 -6.50 12.81
C ASP A 53 -13.82 -7.54 12.47
N VAL A 54 -13.49 -8.55 11.64
CA VAL A 54 -14.37 -9.70 11.39
C VAL A 54 -14.65 -10.46 12.68
N ASN A 55 -13.60 -10.84 13.42
CA ASN A 55 -13.71 -11.67 14.61
C ASN A 55 -14.44 -10.97 15.77
N THR A 56 -14.30 -9.65 15.86
CA THR A 56 -14.94 -8.82 16.89
C THR A 56 -16.31 -8.27 16.47
N GLY A 57 -16.80 -8.63 15.28
CA GLY A 57 -18.12 -8.23 14.79
C GLY A 57 -18.24 -6.75 14.42
N LYS A 58 -17.13 -6.06 14.13
CA LYS A 58 -17.09 -4.64 13.71
C LYS A 58 -17.38 -4.43 12.22
N LEU A 59 -17.91 -5.45 11.54
CA LEU A 59 -18.21 -5.39 10.12
C LEU A 59 -19.42 -4.48 9.84
N VAL A 60 -19.31 -3.68 8.78
CA VAL A 60 -20.40 -2.84 8.30
C VAL A 60 -20.94 -3.42 6.98
N PRO A 61 -22.26 -3.59 6.82
CA PRO A 61 -22.85 -4.01 5.56
C PRO A 61 -22.48 -3.06 4.42
N SER A 62 -22.19 -3.63 3.25
CA SER A 62 -21.83 -2.83 2.07
C SER A 62 -22.94 -1.87 1.62
N SER A 63 -24.21 -2.20 1.87
CA SER A 63 -25.35 -1.30 1.67
C SER A 63 -25.19 0.01 2.43
N ASP A 64 -24.77 -0.07 3.68
CA ASP A 64 -24.72 1.05 4.61
C ASP A 64 -23.55 1.97 4.27
N VAL A 65 -22.42 1.37 3.84
CA VAL A 65 -21.28 2.11 3.29
C VAL A 65 -21.70 2.89 2.05
N ARG A 66 -22.37 2.25 1.09
CA ARG A 66 -22.83 2.92 -0.14
C ARG A 66 -23.85 4.02 0.14
N HIS A 67 -24.77 3.78 1.07
CA HIS A 67 -25.76 4.77 1.47
C HIS A 67 -25.08 6.01 2.08
N LYS A 68 -24.20 5.82 3.07
CA LYS A 68 -23.43 6.92 3.70
C LYS A 68 -22.58 7.68 2.69
N ALA A 69 -21.93 6.97 1.76
CA ALA A 69 -21.13 7.59 0.71
C ALA A 69 -22.00 8.50 -0.20
N ARG A 70 -23.17 8.01 -0.63
CA ARG A 70 -24.11 8.81 -1.43
C ARG A 70 -24.56 10.06 -0.69
N ASP A 71 -24.91 9.94 0.59
CA ASP A 71 -25.36 11.08 1.40
C ASP A 71 -24.27 12.13 1.60
N LEU A 72 -23.01 11.72 1.76
CA LEU A 72 -21.87 12.63 1.82
C LEU A 72 -21.70 13.39 0.50
N ILE A 73 -21.75 12.67 -0.64
CA ILE A 73 -21.62 13.26 -1.98
C ILE A 73 -22.75 14.27 -2.22
N SER A 74 -24.01 13.90 -1.96
CA SER A 74 -25.16 14.78 -2.16
C SER A 74 -25.10 16.05 -1.32
N ARG A 75 -24.69 15.94 -0.04
CA ARG A 75 -24.51 17.12 0.83
C ARG A 75 -23.41 18.04 0.34
N HIS A 76 -22.32 17.48 -0.17
CA HIS A 76 -21.23 18.29 -0.73
C HIS A 76 -21.66 19.01 -2.01
N ALA A 77 -22.34 18.31 -2.92
CA ALA A 77 -22.88 18.89 -4.14
C ALA A 77 -23.87 20.04 -3.85
N ALA A 78 -24.78 19.85 -2.89
CA ALA A 78 -25.73 20.88 -2.47
C ALA A 78 -25.03 22.14 -1.90
N LYS A 79 -23.91 21.97 -1.17
CA LYS A 79 -23.11 23.11 -0.66
C LYS A 79 -22.36 23.85 -1.75
N GLN A 80 -21.95 23.20 -2.84
CA GLN A 80 -21.27 23.86 -3.96
C GLN A 80 -22.24 24.64 -4.86
N ALA A 81 -23.53 24.28 -4.84
CA ALA A 81 -24.56 24.89 -5.68
C ALA A 81 -25.31 26.07 -5.02
N ALA A 82 -24.99 26.38 -3.76
CA ALA A 82 -25.55 27.50 -2.98
C ALA A 82 -24.53 28.64 -2.89
#